data_AF-A0A2V6GL63-F1
#
_entry.id   AF-A0A2V6GL63-F1
#
_cell.length_a   1.000
_cell.length_b   1.000
_cell.length_c   1.000
_cell.angle_alpha   90.00
_cell.angle_beta   90.00
_cell.angle_gamma   90.00
#
_symmetry.space_group_name_H-M   'P 1'
#
loop_
_entity.id
_entity.type
_entity.pdbx_description
1 polymer ?
#
loop_
_entity_poly.entity_id
_entity_poly.type
_entity_poly.pdbx_seq_one_letter_code
_entity_poly.pdbx_strand_id
1 'polypeptide(L)'
;MAPGIAAEIREPETERKLSLHESGMLWLRGPNIFEGYLHDEKRTTEVLRDGWFKTGDIGRFDEDGFLFIEGRLSRFSKIGGEMVPHESVESKIIDLLDLAGRDERAIAIVGVQDEAKGEALVLLSAVDVDLSQLRDKLRDAGVPNLWIPKKICRVDAIPVLASGKLDLKTCQQLAASCNE
;
A
#
# COMPACT_ATOMS: atom_id res chain seq x y z
N MET A 1 -20.97 11.92 3.00
CA MET A 1 -21.22 10.91 1.94
C MET A 1 -22.31 11.37 1.00
N ALA A 2 -22.26 11.01 -0.29
CA ALA A 2 -23.32 11.35 -1.25
C ALA A 2 -24.63 10.61 -0.91
N PRO A 3 -25.81 11.20 -1.17
CA PRO A 3 -27.10 10.55 -0.96
C PRO A 3 -27.21 9.20 -1.68
N GLY A 4 -27.77 8.20 -1.00
CA GLY A 4 -27.96 6.85 -1.55
C GLY A 4 -26.73 5.94 -1.48
N ILE A 5 -25.61 6.41 -0.91
CA ILE A 5 -24.41 5.60 -0.70
C ILE A 5 -24.30 5.20 0.77
N ALA A 6 -24.16 3.90 1.01
CA ALA A 6 -23.78 3.34 2.29
C ALA A 6 -22.29 2.97 2.27
N ALA A 7 -21.63 3.12 3.43
CA ALA A 7 -20.24 2.74 3.62
C ALA A 7 -20.09 1.87 4.87
N GLU A 8 -19.14 0.94 4.82
CA GLU A 8 -18.68 0.17 5.97
C GLU A 8 -17.15 0.18 5.98
N ILE A 9 -16.58 0.17 7.20
CA ILE A 9 -15.17 -0.15 7.40
C ILE A 9 -15.09 -1.59 7.90
N ARG A 10 -14.27 -2.41 7.25
CA ARG A 10 -14.08 -3.81 7.61
C ARG A 10 -12.60 -4.15 7.76
N GLU A 11 -12.29 -5.11 8.62
CA GLU A 11 -10.94 -5.66 8.74
C GLU A 11 -10.55 -6.35 7.41
N PRO A 12 -9.38 -6.07 6.82
CA PRO A 12 -9.05 -6.55 5.46
C PRO A 12 -9.08 -8.07 5.27
N GLU A 13 -8.73 -8.83 6.32
CA GLU A 13 -8.58 -10.29 6.27
C GLU A 13 -9.85 -11.04 6.68
N THR A 14 -10.40 -10.71 7.85
CA THR A 14 -11.58 -11.41 8.38
C THR A 14 -12.89 -10.83 7.87
N GLU A 15 -12.85 -9.65 7.25
CA GLU A 15 -14.01 -8.86 6.82
C GLU A 15 -14.99 -8.55 7.96
N ARG A 16 -14.55 -8.70 9.21
CA ARG A 16 -15.30 -8.27 10.40
C ARG A 16 -15.52 -6.77 10.33
N LYS A 17 -16.76 -6.33 10.58
CA LYS A 17 -17.08 -4.90 10.66
C LYS A 17 -16.31 -4.25 11.80
N LEU A 18 -15.72 -3.10 11.50
CA LEU A 18 -15.05 -2.22 12.45
C LEU A 18 -15.94 -1.01 12.75
N SER A 19 -15.55 -0.21 13.73
CA SER A 19 -16.08 1.14 13.86
C SER A 19 -15.78 1.93 12.60
N LEU A 20 -16.66 2.87 12.24
CA LEU A 20 -16.41 3.78 11.11
C LEU A 20 -15.16 4.65 11.35
N HIS A 21 -14.76 4.85 12.61
CA HIS A 21 -13.61 5.68 12.99
C HIS A 21 -12.28 4.94 13.00
N GLU A 22 -12.30 3.60 12.87
CA GLU A 22 -11.09 2.80 12.76
C GLU A 22 -10.60 2.76 11.32
N SER A 23 -9.28 2.61 11.14
CA SER A 23 -8.70 2.38 9.82
C SER A 23 -9.00 0.96 9.36
N GLY A 24 -9.54 0.81 8.15
CA GLY A 24 -9.80 -0.50 7.57
C GLY A 24 -10.20 -0.44 6.10
N MET A 25 -10.55 -1.60 5.54
CA MET A 25 -11.03 -1.72 4.17
C MET A 25 -12.36 -0.98 4.01
N LEU A 26 -12.41 -0.04 3.08
CA LEU A 26 -13.63 0.65 2.71
C LEU A 26 -14.50 -0.22 1.80
N TRP A 27 -15.72 -0.48 2.25
CA TRP A 27 -16.77 -1.10 1.47
C TRP A 27 -17.87 -0.10 1.17
N LEU A 28 -18.35 -0.08 -0.07
CA LEU A 28 -19.40 0.84 -0.52
C LEU A 28 -20.59 0.08 -1.08
N ARG A 29 -21.80 0.61 -0.91
CA ARG A 29 -23.02 0.10 -1.54
C ARG A 29 -23.88 1.27 -1.98
N GLY A 30 -24.42 1.20 -3.19
CA GLY A 30 -25.27 2.24 -3.73
C GLY A 30 -25.57 2.05 -5.22
N PRO A 31 -26.44 2.90 -5.79
CA PRO A 31 -26.83 2.82 -7.20
C PRO A 31 -25.70 3.16 -8.18
N ASN A 32 -24.59 3.70 -7.70
CA ASN A 32 -23.41 4.04 -8.49
C ASN A 32 -22.38 2.89 -8.57
N ILE A 33 -22.61 1.76 -7.90
CA ILE A 33 -21.73 0.60 -7.98
C ILE A 33 -21.97 -0.09 -9.32
N PHE A 34 -20.88 -0.28 -10.08
CA PHE A 34 -20.87 -0.97 -11.36
C PHE A 34 -21.31 -2.45 -11.24
N GLU A 35 -21.77 -3.04 -12.34
CA GLU A 35 -22.32 -4.41 -12.35
C GLU A 35 -21.24 -5.51 -12.32
N GLY A 36 -20.01 -5.19 -12.75
CA GLY A 36 -18.90 -6.13 -12.75
C GLY A 36 -17.81 -5.78 -13.76
N TYR A 37 -16.72 -6.54 -13.70
CA TYR A 37 -15.63 -6.44 -14.67
C TYR A 37 -16.00 -7.21 -15.94
N LEU A 38 -15.74 -6.59 -17.09
CA LEU A 38 -16.03 -7.17 -18.39
C LEU A 38 -15.28 -8.51 -18.59
N HIS A 39 -16.04 -9.59 -18.80
CA HIS A 39 -15.54 -10.96 -19.00
C HIS A 39 -14.67 -11.52 -17.85
N ASP A 40 -14.78 -10.96 -16.64
CA ASP A 40 -14.01 -11.40 -15.48
C ASP A 40 -14.93 -11.60 -14.27
N GLU A 41 -15.73 -12.67 -14.33
CA GLU A 41 -16.68 -13.05 -13.27
C GLU A 41 -15.97 -13.36 -11.94
N LYS A 42 -14.76 -13.95 -12.02
CA LYS A 42 -13.96 -14.25 -10.83
C LYS A 42 -13.61 -12.96 -10.08
N ARG A 43 -13.00 -11.98 -10.75
CA ARG A 43 -12.66 -10.72 -10.11
C ARG A 43 -13.90 -9.93 -9.69
N THR A 44 -15.00 -10.07 -10.42
CA THR A 44 -16.28 -9.46 -10.08
C THR A 44 -16.81 -9.97 -8.75
N THR A 45 -16.90 -11.30 -8.58
CA THR A 45 -17.37 -11.94 -7.34
C THR A 45 -16.42 -11.78 -6.16
N GLU A 46 -15.13 -11.56 -6.43
CA GLU A 46 -14.15 -11.21 -5.39
C GLU A 46 -14.43 -9.86 -4.73
N VAL A 47 -14.87 -8.85 -5.52
CA VAL A 47 -15.06 -7.47 -5.02
C VAL A 47 -16.53 -7.08 -4.81
N LEU A 48 -17.48 -7.71 -5.50
CA LEU A 48 -18.91 -7.49 -5.33
C LEU A 48 -19.53 -8.65 -4.55
N ARG A 49 -20.00 -8.39 -3.32
CA ARG A 49 -20.63 -9.39 -2.45
C ARG A 49 -21.86 -8.80 -1.77
N ASP A 50 -23.01 -9.43 -1.94
CA ASP A 50 -24.29 -9.01 -1.33
C ASP A 50 -24.63 -7.52 -1.58
N GLY A 51 -24.31 -7.03 -2.79
CA GLY A 51 -24.50 -5.64 -3.20
C GLY A 51 -23.45 -4.66 -2.66
N TRP A 52 -22.47 -5.12 -1.89
CA TRP A 52 -21.35 -4.32 -1.41
C TRP A 52 -20.13 -4.48 -2.32
N PHE A 53 -19.42 -3.38 -2.53
CA PHE A 53 -18.18 -3.28 -3.29
C PHE A 53 -16.98 -3.08 -2.38
N LYS A 54 -16.04 -4.02 -2.40
CA LYS A 54 -14.71 -3.94 -1.77
C LYS A 54 -13.80 -3.08 -2.64
N THR A 55 -13.55 -1.84 -2.21
CA THR A 55 -12.84 -0.82 -3.01
C THR A 55 -11.34 -1.12 -3.19
N GLY A 56 -10.75 -1.87 -2.25
CA GLY A 56 -9.31 -2.04 -2.14
C GLY A 56 -8.62 -0.84 -1.46
N ASP A 57 -9.38 0.17 -1.05
CA ASP A 57 -8.86 1.35 -0.38
C ASP A 57 -9.00 1.19 1.14
N ILE A 58 -7.97 1.65 1.87
CA ILE A 58 -7.94 1.73 3.32
C ILE A 58 -8.35 3.14 3.72
N GLY A 59 -9.26 3.25 4.68
CA GLY A 59 -9.72 4.55 5.16
C GLY A 59 -10.54 4.45 6.43
N ARG A 60 -10.99 5.62 6.88
CA ARG A 60 -11.81 5.80 8.08
C ARG A 60 -12.67 7.06 7.96
N PHE A 61 -13.68 7.18 8.79
CA PHE A 61 -14.49 8.37 8.96
C PHE A 61 -14.07 9.13 10.22
N ASP A 62 -14.08 10.46 10.16
CA ASP A 62 -14.03 11.26 11.38
C ASP A 62 -15.41 11.38 12.06
N GLU A 63 -15.46 12.09 13.19
CA GLU A 63 -16.70 12.33 13.94
C GLU A 63 -17.71 13.20 13.17
N ASP A 64 -17.23 14.01 12.22
CA ASP A 64 -18.04 14.85 11.35
C ASP A 64 -18.58 14.10 10.12
N GLY A 65 -18.20 12.83 9.94
CA GLY A 65 -18.65 11.97 8.85
C GLY A 65 -17.92 12.17 7.52
N PHE A 66 -16.74 12.78 7.53
CA PHE A 66 -15.84 12.86 6.38
C PHE A 66 -14.98 11.60 6.27
N LEU A 67 -14.87 11.08 5.04
CA LEU A 67 -14.05 9.92 4.73
C LEU A 67 -12.61 10.35 4.42
N PHE A 68 -11.66 9.78 5.13
CA PHE A 68 -10.23 9.88 4.86
C PHE A 68 -9.75 8.59 4.19
N ILE A 69 -9.17 8.73 3.00
CA ILE A 69 -8.48 7.64 2.32
C ILE A 69 -7.02 7.67 2.75
N GLU A 70 -6.57 6.59 3.40
CA GLU A 70 -5.24 6.46 3.97
C GLU A 70 -4.29 5.67 3.06
N GLY A 71 -4.80 5.04 2.01
CA GLY A 71 -4.02 4.38 0.98
C GLY A 71 -4.78 3.25 0.31
N ARG A 72 -4.09 2.42 -0.47
CA ARG A 72 -4.65 1.20 -1.06
C ARG A 72 -4.06 -0.02 -0.39
N LEU A 73 -4.86 -1.05 -0.12
CA LEU A 73 -4.39 -2.30 0.50
C LEU A 73 -3.19 -2.91 -0.26
N SER A 74 -3.14 -2.78 -1.58
CA SER A 74 -2.01 -3.23 -2.42
C SER A 74 -0.69 -2.46 -2.17
N ARG A 75 -0.72 -1.40 -1.37
CA ARG A 75 0.41 -0.56 -0.93
C ARG A 75 0.64 -0.66 0.57
N PHE A 76 0.19 -1.76 1.18
CA PHE A 76 0.54 -2.13 2.54
C PHE A 76 1.23 -3.50 2.54
N SER A 77 2.09 -3.71 3.53
CA SER A 77 2.58 -5.05 3.89
C SER A 77 2.19 -5.39 5.31
N LYS A 78 1.79 -6.63 5.56
CA LYS A 78 1.52 -7.16 6.88
C LYS A 78 2.77 -7.82 7.45
N ILE A 79 3.47 -7.10 8.32
CA ILE A 79 4.77 -7.50 8.86
C ILE A 79 4.62 -7.76 10.35
N GLY A 80 4.73 -9.02 10.77
CA GLY A 80 4.61 -9.38 12.19
C GLY A 80 3.25 -9.03 12.81
N GLY A 81 2.19 -9.02 12.00
CA GLY A 81 0.83 -8.67 12.43
C GLY A 81 0.47 -7.19 12.26
N GLU A 82 1.43 -6.32 11.93
CA GLU A 82 1.21 -4.89 11.74
C GLU A 82 1.04 -4.53 10.25
N MET A 83 0.12 -3.63 9.94
CA MET A 83 -0.08 -3.08 8.59
C MET A 83 0.88 -1.91 8.35
N VAL A 84 1.86 -2.12 7.48
CA VAL A 84 2.92 -1.15 7.19
C VAL A 84 2.62 -0.43 5.86
N PRO A 85 2.31 0.90 5.88
CA PRO A 85 2.02 1.68 4.67
C PRO A 85 3.29 1.96 3.87
N HIS A 86 3.34 1.50 2.61
CA HIS A 86 4.49 1.69 1.72
C HIS A 86 4.75 3.18 1.45
N GLU A 87 3.69 3.96 1.21
CA GLU A 87 3.80 5.38 0.88
C GLU A 87 4.38 6.21 2.03
N SER A 88 4.03 5.90 3.28
CA SER A 88 4.61 6.58 4.44
C SER A 88 6.10 6.26 4.61
N VAL A 89 6.50 5.00 4.36
CA VAL A 89 7.92 4.62 4.36
C VAL A 89 8.67 5.33 3.23
N GLU A 90 8.11 5.35 2.02
CA GLU A 90 8.68 6.07 0.87
C GLU A 90 8.87 7.55 1.17
N SER A 91 7.85 8.24 1.69
CA SER A 91 7.92 9.66 2.03
C SER A 91 9.06 9.94 3.00
N LYS A 92 9.20 9.14 4.07
CA LYS A 92 10.29 9.31 5.03
C LYS A 92 11.66 9.11 4.41
N ILE A 93 11.81 8.12 3.52
CA ILE A 93 13.09 7.88 2.82
C ILE A 93 13.41 9.05 1.89
N ILE A 94 12.41 9.55 1.15
CA ILE A 94 12.57 10.71 0.25
C ILE A 94 13.06 11.92 1.04
N ASP A 95 12.44 12.22 2.19
CA ASP A 95 12.80 13.35 3.03
C ASP A 95 14.22 13.19 3.62
N LEU A 96 14.57 12.00 4.13
CA LEU A 96 15.88 11.73 4.77
C LEU A 96 17.06 11.69 3.79
N LEU A 97 16.79 11.44 2.51
CA LEU A 97 17.78 11.35 1.45
C LEU A 97 17.74 12.55 0.50
N ASP A 98 16.90 13.55 0.78
CA ASP A 98 16.72 14.75 -0.05
C ASP A 98 16.46 14.39 -1.53
N LEU A 99 15.56 13.43 -1.75
CA LEU A 99 15.19 12.96 -3.08
C LEU A 99 13.99 13.72 -3.66
N ALA A 100 13.49 14.74 -2.96
CA ALA A 100 12.39 15.57 -3.40
C ALA A 100 12.79 16.40 -4.64
N GLY A 101 11.80 16.72 -5.48
CA GLY A 101 12.01 17.58 -6.65
C GLY A 101 12.66 16.90 -7.86
N ARG A 102 12.85 15.58 -7.83
CA ARG A 102 13.23 14.81 -9.02
C ARG A 102 12.03 14.63 -9.94
N ASP A 103 12.24 14.77 -11.25
CA ASP A 103 11.20 14.55 -12.27
C ASP A 103 10.73 13.09 -12.30
N GLU A 104 11.63 12.16 -11.97
CA GLU A 104 11.38 10.74 -11.95
C GLU A 104 11.36 10.18 -10.52
N ARG A 105 10.51 9.17 -10.32
CA ARG A 105 10.42 8.45 -9.04
C ARG A 105 11.74 7.71 -8.78
N ALA A 106 12.46 8.13 -7.74
CA ALA A 106 13.77 7.56 -7.41
C ALA A 106 13.68 6.24 -6.64
N ILE A 107 12.59 5.98 -5.93
CA ILE A 107 12.44 4.80 -5.06
C ILE A 107 11.02 4.22 -5.09
N ALA A 108 10.90 2.95 -4.73
CA ALA A 108 9.64 2.31 -4.38
C ALA A 108 9.81 1.25 -3.29
N ILE A 109 8.87 1.19 -2.37
CA ILE A 109 8.74 0.13 -1.37
C ILE A 109 7.84 -0.95 -1.91
N VAL A 110 8.28 -2.20 -1.73
CA VAL A 110 7.58 -3.41 -2.14
C VAL A 110 7.61 -4.42 -1.00
N GLY A 111 6.49 -5.08 -0.76
CA GLY A 111 6.39 -6.23 0.13
C GLY A 111 6.83 -7.51 -0.56
N VAL A 112 7.64 -8.32 0.12
CA VAL A 112 8.02 -9.67 -0.31
C VAL A 112 7.78 -10.66 0.83
N GLN A 113 7.60 -11.93 0.49
CA GLN A 113 7.41 -12.99 1.48
C GLN A 113 8.65 -13.13 2.39
N ASP A 114 8.42 -13.31 3.68
CA ASP A 114 9.45 -13.49 4.70
C ASP A 114 9.05 -14.60 5.67
N GLU A 115 9.90 -15.61 5.86
CA GLU A 115 9.59 -16.78 6.70
C GLU A 115 9.33 -16.42 8.17
N ALA A 116 10.02 -15.40 8.68
CA ALA A 116 9.96 -15.05 10.10
C ALA A 116 8.77 -14.16 10.46
N LYS A 117 8.34 -13.28 9.54
CA LYS A 117 7.34 -12.23 9.83
C LYS A 117 6.16 -12.20 8.88
N GLY A 118 6.03 -13.18 7.99
CA GLY A 118 5.04 -13.21 6.92
C GLY A 118 5.51 -12.42 5.70
N GLU A 119 5.73 -11.12 5.89
CA GLU A 119 6.30 -10.24 4.86
C GLU A 119 7.49 -9.42 5.38
N ALA A 120 8.27 -8.88 4.45
CA ALA A 120 9.30 -7.88 4.70
C ALA A 120 9.30 -6.84 3.58
N LEU A 121 9.83 -5.65 3.87
CA LEU A 121 9.98 -4.59 2.88
C LEU A 121 11.31 -4.71 2.12
N VAL A 122 11.24 -4.52 0.80
CA VAL A 122 12.37 -4.29 -0.09
C VAL A 122 12.26 -2.88 -0.67
N LEU A 123 13.37 -2.15 -0.65
CA LEU A 123 13.49 -0.86 -1.31
C LEU A 123 14.02 -1.06 -2.72
N LEU A 124 13.21 -0.81 -3.74
CA LEU A 124 13.71 -0.57 -5.08
C LEU A 124 14.31 0.84 -5.13
N SER A 125 15.53 0.96 -5.64
CA SER A 125 16.21 2.25 -5.72
C SER A 125 16.84 2.49 -7.10
N ALA A 126 16.47 3.62 -7.71
CA ALA A 126 17.07 4.18 -8.91
C ALA A 126 18.28 5.09 -8.62
N VAL A 127 18.62 5.27 -7.34
CA VAL A 127 19.82 5.98 -6.87
C VAL A 127 20.64 5.08 -5.94
N ASP A 128 21.90 5.45 -5.73
CA ASP A 128 22.75 4.72 -4.80
C ASP A 128 22.35 5.05 -3.36
N VAL A 129 22.03 4.00 -2.61
CA VAL A 129 21.60 4.10 -1.22
C VAL A 129 22.36 3.07 -0.42
N ASP A 130 23.07 3.53 0.61
CA ASP A 130 23.68 2.65 1.59
C ASP A 130 22.62 2.17 2.59
N LEU A 131 22.39 0.85 2.64
CA LEU A 131 21.37 0.27 3.52
C LEU A 131 21.68 0.47 5.01
N SER A 132 22.95 0.49 5.40
CA SER A 132 23.33 0.66 6.81
C SER A 132 23.05 2.10 7.27
N GLN A 133 23.45 3.09 6.47
CA GLN A 133 23.18 4.50 6.73
C GLN A 133 21.69 4.80 6.69
N LEU A 134 20.95 4.24 5.71
CA LEU A 134 19.50 4.42 5.64
C LEU A 134 18.80 3.85 6.88
N ARG A 135 19.19 2.66 7.33
CA ARG A 135 18.63 2.04 8.53
C ARG A 135 18.84 2.90 9.76
N ASP A 136 20.03 3.46 9.93
CA ASP A 136 20.34 4.34 11.06
C ASP A 136 19.53 5.63 10.99
N LYS A 137 19.47 6.30 9.84
CA LYS A 137 18.64 7.50 9.62
C LYS A 137 17.15 7.25 9.91
N LEU A 138 16.60 6.12 9.46
CA LEU A 138 15.20 5.77 9.71
C LEU A 138 14.93 5.55 11.20
N ARG A 139 15.84 4.85 11.89
CA ARG A 139 15.72 4.62 13.34
C ARG A 139 15.81 5.93 14.13
N ASP A 140 16.76 6.80 13.76
CA ASP A 140 16.93 8.11 14.39
C ASP A 140 15.72 9.03 14.16
N ALA A 141 15.04 8.87 13.02
CA ALA A 141 13.77 9.54 12.71
C ALA A 141 12.53 8.88 13.38
N GLY A 142 12.73 7.92 14.28
CA GLY A 142 11.67 7.26 15.03
C GLY A 142 10.79 6.31 14.20
N VAL A 143 11.30 5.81 13.07
CA VAL A 143 10.59 4.80 12.27
C VAL A 143 10.62 3.45 13.00
N PRO A 144 9.48 2.77 13.17
CA PRO A 144 9.46 1.44 13.77
C PRO A 144 10.36 0.46 13.02
N ASN A 145 11.06 -0.41 13.75
CA ASN A 145 11.99 -1.38 13.14
C ASN A 145 11.33 -2.31 12.10
N LEU A 146 10.02 -2.57 12.23
CA LEU A 146 9.27 -3.38 11.25
C LEU A 146 9.08 -2.67 9.90
N TRP A 147 9.15 -1.35 9.87
CA TRP A 147 8.98 -0.51 8.68
C TRP A 147 10.29 -0.28 7.92
N ILE A 148 11.43 -0.71 8.49
CA ILE A 148 12.73 -0.53 7.86
C ILE A 148 12.93 -1.62 6.81
N PRO A 149 13.24 -1.26 5.54
CA PRO A 149 13.52 -2.24 4.50
C PRO A 149 14.65 -3.20 4.88
N LYS A 150 14.44 -4.50 4.65
CA LYS A 150 15.46 -5.52 4.91
C LYS A 150 16.56 -5.52 3.86
N LYS A 151 16.22 -5.19 2.60
CA LYS A 151 17.10 -5.19 1.45
C LYS A 151 16.86 -3.97 0.56
N ILE A 152 17.89 -3.61 -0.20
CA ILE A 152 17.81 -2.65 -1.30
C ILE A 152 18.09 -3.40 -2.59
N CYS A 153 17.24 -3.20 -3.59
CA CYS A 153 17.41 -3.71 -4.93
C CYS A 153 17.68 -2.52 -5.86
N ARG A 154 18.90 -2.44 -6.39
CA ARG A 154 19.27 -1.39 -7.34
C ARG A 154 18.64 -1.69 -8.69
N VAL A 155 17.94 -0.70 -9.25
CA VAL A 155 17.30 -0.79 -10.56
C VAL A 155 17.66 0.44 -11.38
N ASP A 156 17.66 0.36 -12.71
CA ASP A 156 18.01 1.52 -13.54
C ASP A 156 16.98 2.65 -13.41
N ALA A 157 15.69 2.29 -13.35
CA ALA A 157 14.58 3.19 -13.13
C ALA A 157 13.46 2.48 -12.37
N ILE A 158 12.62 3.23 -11.65
CA ILE A 158 11.45 2.68 -10.99
C ILE A 158 10.35 2.41 -12.04
N PRO A 159 9.86 1.17 -12.19
CA PRO A 159 8.83 0.85 -13.17
C PRO A 159 7.54 1.65 -12.96
N VAL A 160 7.11 2.37 -13.98
CA VAL A 160 5.82 3.08 -14.01
C VAL A 160 5.04 2.70 -15.27
N LEU A 161 3.71 2.70 -15.15
CA LEU A 161 2.80 2.55 -16.27
C LEU A 161 2.80 3.84 -17.11
N ALA A 162 2.29 3.76 -18.34
CA ALA A 162 2.12 4.93 -19.23
C ALA A 162 1.28 6.07 -18.61
N SER A 163 0.48 5.78 -17.58
CA SER A 163 -0.28 6.76 -16.80
C SER A 163 0.54 7.50 -15.72
N GLY A 164 1.83 7.17 -15.55
CA GLY A 164 2.70 7.67 -14.49
C GLY A 164 2.54 6.96 -13.13
N LYS A 165 1.58 6.03 -13.01
CA LYS A 165 1.39 5.23 -11.79
C LYS A 165 2.46 4.15 -11.67
N LEU A 166 2.83 3.80 -10.45
CA LEU A 166 3.76 2.72 -10.17
C LEU A 166 3.28 1.40 -10.79
N ASP A 167 4.14 0.72 -11.56
CA ASP A 167 3.86 -0.62 -12.06
C ASP A 167 4.18 -1.64 -10.96
N LEU A 168 3.17 -1.90 -10.12
CA LEU A 168 3.31 -2.79 -8.96
C LEU A 168 3.74 -4.20 -9.36
N LYS A 169 3.31 -4.69 -10.53
CA LYS A 169 3.62 -6.04 -10.98
C LYS A 169 5.10 -6.14 -11.33
N THR A 170 5.62 -5.22 -12.14
CA THR A 170 7.04 -5.19 -12.49
C THR A 170 7.90 -4.93 -11.25
N CYS A 171 7.45 -4.03 -10.35
CA CYS A 171 8.16 -3.78 -9.09
C CYS A 171 8.25 -5.04 -8.20
N GLN A 172 7.17 -5.82 -8.09
CA GLN A 172 7.16 -7.09 -7.36
C GLN A 172 8.13 -8.11 -7.96
N GLN A 173 8.19 -8.20 -9.30
CA GLN A 173 9.11 -9.11 -9.99
C GLN A 173 10.58 -8.74 -9.72
N LEU A 174 10.93 -7.45 -9.81
CA LEU A 174 12.28 -6.97 -9.52
C LEU A 174 12.67 -7.22 -8.05
N ALA A 175 11.75 -6.94 -7.12
CA ALA A 175 11.98 -7.17 -5.70
C ALA A 175 12.18 -8.66 -5.38
N ALA A 176 11.41 -9.56 -6.03
CA ALA A 176 11.56 -11.00 -5.87
C ALA A 176 12.91 -11.51 -6.37
N SER A 177 13.38 -11.05 -7.55
CA SER A 177 14.69 -11.45 -8.10
C SER A 177 15.89 -10.97 -7.28
N CYS A 178 15.71 -9.90 -6.49
CA CYS A 178 16.72 -9.39 -5.57
C CYS A 178 16.64 -10.04 -4.17
N ASN A 179 15.61 -10.84 -3.90
CA ASN A 179 15.42 -11.48 -2.61
C ASN A 179 15.99 -12.91 -2.56
N GLU A 180 16.22 -13.53 -3.71
CA GLU A 180 17.01 -14.76 -3.89
C GLU A 180 18.51 -14.49 -3.73
#